data_AF-A0A2E7TBB9-F1
#
_entry.id   AF-A0A2E7TBB9-F1
#
_cell.length_a   1.000
_cell.length_b   1.000
_cell.length_c   1.000
_cell.angle_alpha   90.00
_cell.angle_beta   90.00
_cell.angle_gamma   90.00
#
_symmetry.space_group_name_H-M   'P 1'
#
loop_
_entity.id
_entity.type
_entity.pdbx_description
1 polymer ?
#
loop_
_entity_poly.entity_id
_entity_poly.type
_entity_poly.pdbx_seq_one_letter_code
_entity_poly.pdbx_strand_id
1 'polypeptide(L)'
;MWNKKRRTYGKNNFYSLSKKLHREGRVTDEFEMMLNSLSLEEVIGLKLEIASRIVGGKMYGLPLWHSMENITKNAVLMYVLSASRTKMEAARFLGVTKEYFNKLCKKYDAISYFEENA
;
A
#
# COMPACT_ATOMS: atom_id res chain seq x y z
N MET A 1 16.53 20.99 -21.66
CA MET A 1 17.27 20.06 -20.76
C MET A 1 16.91 18.64 -21.14
N TRP A 2 17.90 17.83 -21.55
CA TRP A 2 17.68 16.42 -21.87
C TRP A 2 17.57 15.62 -20.57
N ASN A 3 16.35 15.31 -20.14
CA ASN A 3 16.13 14.44 -18.99
C ASN A 3 16.42 12.98 -19.42
N LYS A 4 17.67 12.52 -19.21
CA LYS A 4 17.96 11.08 -19.19
C LYS A 4 17.07 10.46 -18.11
N LYS A 5 15.93 9.85 -18.52
CA LYS A 5 15.18 8.96 -17.64
C LYS A 5 16.18 7.90 -17.17
N ARG A 6 16.53 7.93 -15.87
CA ARG A 6 17.46 6.97 -15.26
C ARG A 6 16.94 5.57 -15.63
N ARG A 7 17.74 4.77 -16.34
CA ARG A 7 17.39 3.38 -16.68
C ARG A 7 16.98 2.67 -15.38
N THR A 8 15.77 2.16 -15.34
CA THR A 8 15.25 1.38 -14.21
C THR A 8 16.02 0.07 -14.13
N TYR A 9 16.97 -0.01 -13.20
CA TYR A 9 17.86 -1.17 -13.05
C TYR A 9 17.24 -2.35 -12.25
N GLY A 10 15.95 -2.30 -11.91
CA GLY A 10 15.29 -3.31 -11.09
C GLY A 10 14.15 -4.02 -11.83
N LYS A 11 13.95 -5.32 -11.55
CA LYS A 11 12.79 -6.09 -12.05
C LYS A 11 11.45 -5.65 -11.44
N ASN A 12 11.47 -4.88 -10.36
CA ASN A 12 10.26 -4.34 -9.73
C ASN A 12 9.89 -3.03 -10.44
N ASN A 13 8.84 -3.07 -11.26
CA ASN A 13 8.32 -1.89 -11.98
C ASN A 13 7.29 -1.10 -11.15
N PHE A 14 6.99 -1.56 -9.93
CA PHE A 14 6.00 -0.97 -9.03
C PHE A 14 6.52 0.37 -8.51
N TYR A 15 6.29 1.44 -9.27
CA TYR A 15 6.77 2.76 -8.91
C TYR A 15 5.69 3.52 -8.17
N SER A 16 5.88 3.69 -6.85
CA SER A 16 5.13 4.61 -5.99
C SER A 16 3.61 4.36 -5.93
N LEU A 17 3.12 4.01 -4.75
CA LEU A 17 1.68 3.88 -4.49
C LEU A 17 0.92 5.18 -4.80
N SER A 18 1.47 6.32 -4.39
CA SER A 18 0.94 7.66 -4.69
C SER A 18 0.77 7.86 -6.19
N LYS A 19 1.82 7.65 -7.00
CA LYS A 19 1.73 7.82 -8.47
C LYS A 19 0.66 6.95 -9.11
N LYS A 20 0.51 5.70 -8.65
CA LYS A 20 -0.56 4.81 -9.13
C LYS A 20 -1.94 5.40 -8.82
N LEU A 21 -2.16 5.83 -7.58
CA LEU A 21 -3.45 6.39 -7.15
C LEU A 21 -3.77 7.72 -7.87
N HIS A 22 -2.77 8.57 -8.11
CA HIS A 22 -2.95 9.80 -8.91
C HIS A 22 -3.34 9.48 -10.35
N ARG A 23 -2.68 8.52 -10.98
CA ARG A 23 -3.02 8.08 -12.34
C ARG A 23 -4.42 7.48 -12.44
N GLU A 24 -4.88 6.81 -11.38
CA GLU A 24 -6.25 6.30 -11.27
C GLU A 24 -7.28 7.39 -10.90
N GLY A 25 -6.85 8.64 -10.70
CA GLY A 25 -7.73 9.74 -10.28
C GLY A 25 -8.32 9.57 -8.88
N ARG A 26 -7.68 8.75 -8.02
CA ARG A 26 -8.18 8.39 -6.68
C ARG A 26 -7.71 9.31 -5.56
N VAL A 27 -6.64 10.07 -5.81
CA VAL A 27 -6.04 11.04 -4.88
C VAL A 27 -5.62 12.30 -5.63
N THR A 28 -5.56 13.41 -4.92
CA THR A 28 -5.01 14.70 -5.38
C THR A 28 -3.88 15.13 -4.44
N ASP A 29 -3.09 16.12 -4.86
CA ASP A 29 -1.99 16.63 -4.05
C ASP A 29 -2.51 17.22 -2.73
N GLU A 30 -3.65 17.92 -2.77
CA GLU A 30 -4.32 18.46 -1.59
C GLU A 30 -4.77 17.35 -0.64
N PHE A 31 -5.29 16.24 -1.17
CA PHE A 31 -5.65 15.08 -0.36
C PHE A 31 -4.43 14.48 0.33
N GLU A 32 -3.30 14.32 -0.37
CA GLU A 32 -2.07 13.79 0.23
C GLU A 32 -1.53 14.72 1.33
N MET A 33 -1.62 16.05 1.16
CA MET A 33 -1.27 17.02 2.20
C MET A 33 -2.14 16.88 3.44
N MET A 34 -3.47 16.77 3.26
CA MET A 34 -4.40 16.54 4.37
C MET A 34 -4.11 15.21 5.05
N LEU A 35 -3.89 14.14 4.29
CA LEU A 35 -3.60 12.82 4.82
C LEU A 35 -2.31 12.80 5.65
N ASN A 36 -1.26 13.49 5.20
CA ASN A 36 0.01 13.58 5.90
C ASN A 36 -0.07 14.36 7.24
N SER A 37 -1.11 15.17 7.43
CA SER A 37 -1.34 15.89 8.69
C SER A 37 -1.97 15.02 9.79
N LEU A 38 -2.47 13.83 9.43
CA LEU A 38 -3.13 12.90 10.33
C LEU A 38 -2.19 11.79 10.79
N SER A 39 -2.37 11.32 12.02
CA SER A 39 -1.78 10.07 12.50
C SER A 39 -2.36 8.86 11.76
N LEU A 40 -1.63 7.74 11.77
CA LEU A 40 -2.11 6.51 11.15
C LEU A 40 -3.39 5.99 11.86
N GLU A 41 -3.46 6.16 13.17
CA GLU A 41 -4.62 5.85 14.01
C GLU A 41 -5.85 6.65 13.57
N GLU A 42 -5.70 7.96 13.36
CA GLU A 42 -6.78 8.83 12.85
C GLU A 42 -7.21 8.42 11.44
N VAL A 43 -6.27 8.10 10.55
CA VAL A 43 -6.59 7.65 9.18
C VAL A 43 -7.38 6.35 9.19
N ILE A 44 -6.98 5.37 10.01
CA ILE A 44 -7.70 4.09 10.13
C ILE A 44 -9.09 4.32 10.74
N GLY A 45 -9.18 5.09 11.83
CA GLY A 45 -10.44 5.42 12.49
C GLY A 45 -11.44 6.12 11.57
N LEU A 46 -11.01 7.18 10.90
CA LEU A 46 -11.82 7.93 9.94
C LEU A 46 -12.27 7.04 8.77
N LYS A 47 -11.38 6.18 8.26
CA LYS A 47 -11.74 5.27 7.17
C LYS A 47 -12.85 4.30 7.57
N LEU A 48 -12.76 3.73 8.78
CA LEU A 48 -13.78 2.84 9.33
C LEU A 48 -15.10 3.58 9.61
N GLU A 49 -15.02 4.77 10.19
CA GLU A 49 -16.21 5.59 10.45
C GLU A 49 -16.96 5.90 9.16
N ILE A 50 -16.27 6.39 8.13
CA ILE A 50 -16.87 6.70 6.83
C ILE A 50 -17.47 5.45 6.18
N ALA A 51 -16.75 4.32 6.20
CA ALA A 51 -17.25 3.05 5.66
C ALA A 51 -18.53 2.57 6.39
N SER A 52 -18.60 2.78 7.70
CA SER A 52 -19.75 2.36 8.52
C SER A 52 -21.03 3.14 8.24
N ARG A 53 -20.94 4.35 7.66
CA ARG A 53 -22.12 5.20 7.36
C ARG A 53 -23.10 4.50 6.43
N ILE A 54 -22.60 3.67 5.50
CA ILE A 54 -23.41 2.89 4.56
C ILE A 54 -24.31 1.89 5.29
N VAL A 55 -23.86 1.38 6.45
CA VAL A 55 -24.57 0.38 7.25
C VAL A 55 -25.21 0.99 8.52
N GLY A 56 -25.38 2.33 8.55
CA GLY A 56 -25.96 3.03 9.68
C GLY A 56 -25.16 2.90 10.98
N GLY A 57 -23.84 2.81 10.89
CA GLY A 57 -22.93 2.68 12.04
C GLY A 57 -22.85 1.28 12.66
N LYS A 58 -23.57 0.30 12.12
CA LYS A 58 -23.64 -1.07 12.68
C LYS A 58 -22.63 -1.98 11.99
N MET A 59 -21.41 -2.05 12.52
CA MET A 59 -20.35 -2.98 12.07
C MET A 59 -20.22 -4.24 12.95
N TYR A 60 -21.21 -4.50 13.82
CA TYR A 60 -21.22 -5.68 14.67
C TYR A 60 -21.16 -6.97 13.84
N GLY A 61 -20.41 -7.96 14.32
CA GLY A 61 -20.19 -9.22 13.61
C GLY A 61 -19.04 -9.21 12.60
N LEU A 62 -18.44 -8.05 12.31
CA LEU A 62 -17.18 -7.99 11.56
C LEU A 62 -15.99 -8.14 12.52
N PRO A 63 -15.05 -9.09 12.29
CA PRO A 63 -13.91 -9.31 13.18
C PRO A 63 -12.80 -8.27 12.94
N LEU A 64 -13.13 -6.97 13.03
CA LEU A 64 -12.25 -5.85 12.69
C LEU A 64 -10.89 -5.97 13.37
N TRP A 65 -10.86 -6.28 14.66
CA TRP A 65 -9.62 -6.43 15.43
C TRP A 65 -8.64 -7.44 14.80
N HIS A 66 -9.14 -8.62 14.43
CA HIS A 66 -8.32 -9.67 13.81
C HIS A 66 -8.02 -9.38 12.34
N SER A 67 -8.95 -8.77 11.61
CA SER A 67 -8.76 -8.37 10.22
C SER A 67 -7.69 -7.28 10.07
N MET A 68 -7.63 -6.34 11.03
CA MET A 68 -6.70 -5.22 10.96
C MET A 68 -5.24 -5.65 10.96
N GLU A 69 -4.88 -6.72 11.68
CA GLU A 69 -3.52 -7.25 11.66
C GLU A 69 -3.07 -7.62 10.23
N ASN A 70 -3.94 -8.30 9.47
CA ASN A 70 -3.65 -8.69 8.10
C ASN A 70 -3.70 -7.49 7.14
N ILE A 71 -4.67 -6.58 7.31
CA ILE A 71 -4.80 -5.38 6.48
C ILE A 71 -3.56 -4.50 6.61
N THR A 72 -3.12 -4.22 7.84
CA THR A 72 -1.94 -3.41 8.10
C THR A 72 -0.67 -4.06 7.55
N LYS A 73 -0.51 -5.38 7.73
CA LYS A 73 0.63 -6.13 7.14
C LYS A 73 0.63 -6.03 5.61
N ASN A 74 -0.54 -6.14 4.97
CA ASN A 74 -0.63 -5.98 3.52
C ASN A 74 -0.30 -4.54 3.08
N ALA A 75 -0.82 -3.52 3.77
CA ALA A 75 -0.53 -2.12 3.46
C ALA A 75 0.98 -1.80 3.55
N VAL A 76 1.65 -2.31 4.58
CA VAL A 76 3.11 -2.21 4.73
C VAL A 76 3.83 -2.93 3.59
N LEU A 77 3.35 -4.11 3.18
CA LEU A 77 3.91 -4.86 2.06
C LEU A 77 3.77 -4.11 0.72
N MET A 78 2.62 -3.49 0.48
CA MET A 78 2.38 -2.63 -0.68
C MET A 78 3.34 -1.44 -0.70
N TYR A 79 3.53 -0.78 0.46
CA TYR A 79 4.47 0.33 0.58
C TYR A 79 5.90 -0.10 0.22
N VAL A 80 6.44 -1.15 0.84
CA VAL A 80 7.83 -1.58 0.58
C VAL A 80 8.03 -2.05 -0.86
N LEU A 81 7.02 -2.69 -1.47
CA LEU A 81 7.06 -3.04 -2.89
C LEU A 81 7.14 -1.79 -3.77
N SER A 82 6.39 -0.74 -3.42
CA SER A 82 6.38 0.54 -4.15
C SER A 82 7.62 1.42 -3.92
N ALA A 83 8.29 1.24 -2.78
CA ALA A 83 9.46 2.02 -2.36
C ALA A 83 10.80 1.35 -2.71
N SER A 84 10.78 0.11 -3.21
CA SER A 84 11.98 -0.69 -3.52
C SER A 84 12.07 -1.08 -4.99
N ARG A 85 13.29 -1.26 -5.49
CA ARG A 85 13.56 -1.64 -6.89
C ARG A 85 13.72 -3.13 -7.07
N THR A 86 13.98 -3.86 -5.98
CA THR A 86 14.16 -5.31 -5.99
C THR A 86 13.48 -5.95 -4.79
N LYS A 87 13.06 -7.22 -4.93
CA LYS A 87 12.52 -8.01 -3.80
C LYS A 87 13.51 -8.15 -2.63
N MET A 88 14.81 -8.06 -2.90
CA MET A 88 15.83 -8.11 -1.85
C MET A 88 15.88 -6.81 -1.04
N GLU A 89 15.78 -5.66 -1.71
CA GLU A 89 15.62 -4.36 -1.02
C GLU A 89 14.33 -4.34 -0.20
N ALA A 90 13.20 -4.79 -0.78
CA ALA A 90 11.92 -4.88 -0.08
C ALA A 90 12.01 -5.76 1.18
N ALA A 91 12.65 -6.93 1.09
CA ALA A 91 12.86 -7.82 2.23
C ALA A 91 13.72 -7.15 3.32
N ARG A 92 14.75 -6.38 2.94
CA ARG A 92 15.57 -5.61 3.87
C ARG A 92 14.79 -4.48 4.56
N PHE A 93 13.90 -3.78 3.85
CA PHE A 93 13.01 -2.78 4.46
C PHE A 93 12.16 -3.37 5.59
N LEU A 94 11.72 -4.62 5.44
CA LEU A 94 10.93 -5.33 6.45
C LEU A 94 11.79 -6.05 7.51
N GLY A 95 13.11 -6.08 7.36
CA GLY A 95 13.98 -6.84 8.26
C GLY A 95 13.81 -8.36 8.18
N VAL A 96 13.43 -8.91 7.01
CA VAL A 96 13.16 -10.34 6.83
C VAL A 96 14.01 -10.96 5.71
N THR A 97 14.07 -12.29 5.66
CA THR A 97 14.72 -13.02 4.57
C THR A 97 13.93 -12.88 3.26
N LYS A 98 14.62 -13.02 2.13
CA LYS A 98 14.00 -12.97 0.80
C LYS A 98 12.97 -14.08 0.61
N GLU A 99 13.22 -15.25 1.17
CA GLU A 99 12.35 -16.42 1.13
C GLU A 99 11.05 -16.13 1.87
N TYR A 100 11.13 -15.55 3.08
CA TYR A 100 9.96 -15.16 3.85
C TYR A 100 9.20 -14.03 3.17
N PHE A 101 9.90 -13.03 2.63
CA PHE A 101 9.30 -11.97 1.83
C PHE A 101 8.47 -12.51 0.64
N ASN A 102 9.00 -13.49 -0.08
CA ASN A 102 8.27 -14.14 -1.17
C ASN A 102 7.01 -14.87 -0.69
N LYS A 103 7.05 -15.50 0.50
CA LYS A 103 5.86 -16.11 1.11
C LYS A 103 4.81 -15.05 1.47
N LEU A 104 5.24 -13.91 2.02
CA LEU A 104 4.35 -12.79 2.31
C LEU A 104 3.68 -12.23 1.04
N CYS A 105 4.46 -12.03 -0.03
CA CYS A 105 3.91 -11.59 -1.32
C CYS A 105 2.82 -12.51 -1.85
N LYS A 106 3.00 -13.83 -1.73
CA LYS A 106 1.98 -14.82 -2.14
C LYS A 106 0.77 -14.81 -1.21
N LYS A 107 0.99 -14.72 0.11
CA LYS A 107 -0.08 -14.73 1.11
C LYS A 107 -1.06 -13.56 0.94
N TYR A 108 -0.53 -12.37 0.67
CA TYR A 108 -1.33 -11.15 0.58
C TYR A 108 -1.64 -10.69 -0.83
N ASP A 109 -1.16 -11.44 -1.84
CA ASP A 109 -1.30 -11.09 -3.26
C ASP A 109 -0.89 -9.63 -3.58
N ALA A 110 0.11 -9.11 -2.87
CA ALA A 110 0.45 -7.69 -2.92
C ALA A 110 1.09 -7.25 -4.26
N ILE A 111 1.52 -8.20 -5.07
CA ILE A 111 2.15 -7.95 -6.38
C ILE A 111 1.06 -7.64 -7.42
N SER A 112 -0.02 -8.42 -7.45
CA SER A 112 -1.12 -8.26 -8.41
C SER A 112 -1.76 -6.87 -8.31
N TYR A 113 -1.80 -6.29 -7.11
CA TYR A 113 -2.30 -4.93 -6.90
C TYR A 113 -1.66 -3.89 -7.82
N PHE A 114 -0.36 -4.03 -8.12
CA PHE A 114 0.38 -3.09 -8.96
C PHE A 114 0.53 -3.54 -10.42
N GLU A 115 0.06 -4.74 -10.76
CA GLU A 115 0.01 -5.18 -12.16
C GLU A 115 -1.12 -4.40 -12.85
N GLU A 116 -0.76 -3.59 -13.84
CA GLU A 116 -1.75 -3.01 -14.75
C GLU A 116 -2.28 -4.17 -15.59
N ASN A 117 -3.60 -4.40 -15.60
CA ASN A 117 -4.21 -5.23 -16.62
C ASN A 117 -3.86 -4.57 -17.96
N ALA A 118 -2.96 -5.23 -18.71
CA ALA A 118 -2.48 -4.79 -20.01
C ALA A 118 -3.61 -4.70 -21.04
#